data_AF-A0AA50TQF3-F1
#
_entry.id   AF-A0AA50TQF3-F1
#
_cell.length_a   1.000
_cell.length_b   1.000
_cell.length_c   1.000
_cell.angle_alpha   90.00
_cell.angle_beta   90.00
_cell.angle_gamma   90.00
#
_symmetry.space_group_name_H-M   'P 1'
#
loop_
_entity.id
_entity.type
_entity.pdbx_description
1 polymer ?
#
loop_
_entity_poly.entity_id
_entity_poly.type
_entity_poly.pdbx_seq_one_letter_code
_entity_poly.pdbx_strand_id
1 'polypeptide(L)'
;FVTGNVKKLEEVRAILGNNFPFEVVNYRLDLPELQGEINEVSIKKCQEAARLLKRPVFIEDTSLCFNAMGGLPGPYIKWFLDKIKPEGLHKMLTGWEDKSAEAICTFAY
;
A
#
# COMPACT_ATOMS: atom_id res chain seq x y z
N PHE A 1 -1.23 13.88 -3.23
CA PHE A 1 -1.38 12.42 -3.08
C PHE A 1 -0.71 11.71 -4.26
N VAL A 2 0.23 10.81 -4.00
CA VAL A 2 0.91 10.05 -5.07
C VAL A 2 0.37 8.63 -5.15
N THR A 3 -0.32 8.33 -6.26
CA THR A 3 -0.79 6.97 -6.56
C THR A 3 -1.08 6.84 -8.05
N GLY A 4 -0.88 5.64 -8.59
CA GLY A 4 -1.40 5.24 -9.90
C GLY A 4 -2.72 4.48 -9.83
N ASN A 5 -3.22 4.18 -8.62
CA ASN A 5 -4.46 3.43 -8.41
C ASN A 5 -5.64 4.40 -8.19
N VAL A 6 -6.59 4.40 -9.11
CA VAL A 6 -7.79 5.26 -9.06
C VAL A 6 -8.65 4.98 -7.82
N LYS A 7 -8.78 3.72 -7.41
CA LYS A 7 -9.57 3.34 -6.23
C LYS A 7 -9.00 3.94 -4.95
N LYS A 8 -7.68 4.00 -4.82
CA LYS A 8 -7.01 4.67 -3.68
C LYS A 8 -7.34 6.16 -3.63
N LEU A 9 -7.41 6.82 -4.78
CA LEU A 9 -7.79 8.23 -4.84
C LEU A 9 -9.25 8.44 -4.40
N GLU A 10 -10.16 7.54 -4.80
CA GLU A 10 -11.56 7.55 -4.35
C GLU A 10 -11.65 7.32 -2.84
N GLU A 11 -10.94 6.32 -2.30
CA GLU A 11 -10.88 6.02 -0.86
C GLU A 11 -10.36 7.22 -0.06
N VAL A 12 -9.24 7.83 -0.47
CA VAL A 12 -8.67 9.01 0.20
C VAL A 12 -9.65 10.18 0.21
N ARG A 13 -10.33 10.45 -0.91
CA ARG A 13 -11.32 11.52 -0.98
C ARG A 13 -12.53 11.24 -0.09
N ALA A 14 -12.97 9.99 -0.03
CA ALA A 14 -14.06 9.58 0.85
C ALA A 14 -13.68 9.71 2.34
N ILE A 15 -12.46 9.29 2.72
CA ILE A 15 -11.97 9.35 4.10
C ILE A 15 -11.76 10.78 4.57
N LEU A 16 -11.11 11.63 3.76
CA LEU A 16 -10.83 13.02 4.13
C LEU A 16 -12.11 13.88 4.13
N GLY A 17 -13.06 13.55 3.25
CA GLY A 17 -14.33 14.24 3.14
C GLY A 17 -14.22 15.70 2.70
N ASN A 18 -15.37 16.37 2.62
CA ASN A 18 -15.46 17.73 2.08
C ASN A 18 -14.94 18.83 3.02
N ASN A 19 -14.73 18.50 4.31
CA ASN A 19 -14.28 19.44 5.33
C ASN A 19 -12.76 19.45 5.51
N PHE A 20 -12.02 18.67 4.71
CA PHE A 20 -10.58 18.67 4.76
C PHE A 20 -10.03 20.01 4.27
N PRO A 21 -9.17 20.71 5.05
CA PRO A 21 -8.79 22.10 4.77
C PRO A 21 -7.80 22.25 3.60
N PHE A 22 -7.34 21.16 2.99
CA PHE A 22 -6.37 21.17 1.90
C PHE A 22 -6.94 20.55 0.62
N GLU A 23 -6.54 21.07 -0.53
CA GLU A 23 -6.84 20.46 -1.81
C GLU A 23 -5.95 19.22 -2.04
N VAL A 24 -6.59 18.07 -2.31
CA VAL A 24 -5.87 16.83 -2.63
C VAL A 24 -5.70 16.68 -4.14
N VAL A 25 -4.51 17.07 -4.62
CA VAL A 25 -4.10 16.85 -6.02
C VAL A 25 -3.45 15.46 -6.18
N ASN A 26 -3.90 14.70 -7.17
CA ASN A 26 -3.31 13.40 -7.51
C ASN A 26 -2.12 13.57 -8.46
N TYR A 27 -1.03 12.87 -8.14
CA TYR A 27 0.12 12.72 -9.02
C TYR A 27 0.35 11.23 -9.30
N ARG A 28 0.45 10.89 -10.58
CA ARG A 28 0.87 9.56 -11.01
C ARG A 28 2.38 9.58 -11.21
N LEU A 29 3.12 9.01 -10.25
CA LEU A 29 4.56 8.78 -10.36
C LEU A 29 4.84 7.29 -10.43
N ASP A 30 5.80 6.94 -11.26
CA ASP A 30 6.41 5.61 -11.22
C ASP A 30 7.51 5.62 -10.17
N LEU A 31 7.20 5.10 -8.98
CA LEU A 31 8.13 5.02 -7.85
C LEU A 31 8.64 3.58 -7.73
N PRO A 32 9.90 3.38 -7.33
CA PRO A 32 10.41 2.04 -7.10
C PRO A 32 9.60 1.32 -6.01
N GLU A 33 9.21 0.07 -6.27
CA GLU A 33 8.61 -0.82 -5.27
C GLU A 33 9.75 -1.38 -4.41
N LEU A 34 10.07 -0.68 -3.33
CA LEU A 34 11.18 -1.02 -2.44
C LEU A 34 10.85 -2.25 -1.59
N GLN A 35 11.89 -2.97 -1.19
CA GLN A 35 11.79 -4.08 -0.25
C GLN A 35 12.13 -3.63 1.16
N GLY A 36 11.49 -4.26 2.14
CA GLY A 36 11.67 -4.00 3.57
C GLY A 36 10.39 -4.21 4.35
N GLU A 37 10.41 -3.74 5.59
CA GLU A 37 9.23 -3.70 6.46
C GLU A 37 8.24 -2.63 5.99
N ILE A 38 6.95 -2.79 6.34
CA ILE A 38 5.84 -1.93 5.89
C ILE A 38 6.17 -0.44 6.07
N ASN A 39 6.61 -0.07 7.27
CA ASN A 39 6.94 1.33 7.59
C ASN A 39 8.13 1.85 6.78
N GLU A 40 9.17 1.04 6.61
CA GLU A 40 10.37 1.45 5.87
C GLU A 40 10.06 1.67 4.39
N VAL A 41 9.25 0.78 3.80
CA VAL A 41 8.82 0.89 2.40
C VAL A 41 8.03 2.18 2.20
N SER A 42 7.04 2.47 3.06
CA SER A 42 6.23 3.68 2.95
C SER A 42 7.02 4.96 3.18
N ILE A 43 7.95 4.98 4.16
CA ILE A 43 8.82 6.14 4.41
C ILE A 43 9.69 6.43 3.18
N LYS A 44 10.40 5.42 2.67
CA LYS A 44 11.31 5.62 1.52
C LYS A 44 10.54 6.02 0.26
N LYS A 45 9.35 5.45 0.05
CA LYS A 45 8.46 5.81 -1.06
C LYS A 45 7.99 7.25 -0.96
N CYS A 46 7.58 7.70 0.23
CA CYS A 46 7.17 9.08 0.45
C CYS A 46 8.34 10.06 0.25
N GLN A 47 9.52 9.74 0.78
CA GLN A 47 10.73 10.53 0.60
C GLN A 47 11.10 10.69 -0.89
N GLU A 48 11.02 9.60 -1.67
CA GLU A 48 11.30 9.65 -3.10
C GLU A 48 10.26 10.49 -3.86
N ALA A 49 8.98 10.35 -3.50
CA ALA A 49 7.92 11.19 -4.04
C ALA A 49 8.15 12.69 -3.74
N ALA A 50 8.54 13.02 -2.50
CA ALA A 50 8.82 14.37 -2.07
C ALA A 50 10.04 14.94 -2.81
N ARG A 51 11.10 14.13 -2.98
CA ARG A 51 12.31 14.48 -3.72
C ARG A 51 12.01 14.83 -5.17
N LEU A 52 11.15 14.07 -5.83
CA LEU A 52 10.76 14.28 -7.23
C LEU A 52 9.84 15.50 -7.42
N LEU A 53 8.83 15.67 -6.56
CA LEU A 53 7.83 16.73 -6.72
C LEU A 53 8.18 18.06 -6.05
N LYS A 54 9.19 18.06 -5.16
CA LYS A 54 9.67 19.22 -4.38
C LYS A 54 8.53 20.01 -3.73
N ARG A 55 7.59 19.29 -3.11
CA ARG A 55 6.39 19.85 -2.46
C ARG A 55 5.90 18.90 -1.36
N PRO A 56 4.98 19.33 -0.48
CA PRO A 56 4.29 18.43 0.43
C PRO A 56 3.57 17.32 -0.36
N VAL A 57 3.84 16.07 0.00
CA VAL A 57 3.25 14.89 -0.61
C VAL A 57 2.84 13.93 0.48
N PHE A 58 1.81 13.16 0.23
CA PHE A 58 1.56 11.95 0.99
C PHE A 58 1.30 10.81 0.02
N ILE A 59 1.58 9.60 0.48
CA ILE A 59 1.41 8.34 -0.23
C ILE A 59 0.56 7.40 0.61
N GLU A 60 0.10 6.33 -0.02
CA GLU A 60 -0.62 5.25 0.64
C GLU A 60 -0.10 3.90 0.14
N ASP A 61 0.31 3.03 1.05
CA ASP A 61 0.64 1.64 0.77
C ASP A 61 -0.34 0.69 1.46
N THR A 62 -0.56 -0.45 0.82
CA THR A 62 -1.49 -1.48 1.31
C THR A 62 -0.73 -2.79 1.39
N SER A 63 -0.79 -3.42 2.55
CA SER A 63 -0.19 -4.72 2.82
C SER A 63 -1.25 -5.74 3.21
N LEU A 64 -1.04 -7.01 2.82
CA LEU A 64 -1.84 -8.13 3.31
C LEU A 64 -0.91 -9.10 4.03
N CYS A 65 -1.10 -9.21 5.34
CA CYS A 65 -0.19 -9.89 6.24
C CYS A 65 -0.82 -11.19 6.73
N PHE A 66 -0.32 -12.35 6.30
CA PHE A 66 -0.76 -13.62 6.86
C PHE A 66 0.04 -13.93 8.12
N ASN A 67 -0.67 -14.12 9.24
CA ASN A 67 -0.02 -14.35 10.55
C ASN A 67 0.85 -15.61 10.54
N ALA A 68 0.34 -16.68 9.93
CA ALA A 68 1.06 -17.93 9.73
C ALA A 68 2.36 -17.80 8.93
N MET A 69 2.47 -16.78 8.06
CA MET A 69 3.67 -16.53 7.24
C MET A 69 4.53 -15.37 7.78
N GLY A 70 4.40 -15.03 9.06
CA GLY A 70 5.15 -13.94 9.68
C GLY A 70 4.87 -12.58 9.04
N GLY A 71 3.65 -12.38 8.53
CA GLY A 71 3.23 -11.13 7.89
C GLY A 71 3.44 -11.07 6.37
N LEU A 72 3.97 -12.12 5.74
CA LEU A 72 4.02 -12.21 4.27
C LEU A 72 2.63 -12.50 3.67
N PRO A 73 2.35 -12.10 2.41
CA PRO A 73 3.24 -11.37 1.49
C PRO A 73 3.46 -9.89 1.87
N GLY A 74 2.70 -9.35 2.81
CA GLY A 74 2.90 -8.00 3.36
C GLY A 74 2.89 -6.92 2.28
N PRO A 75 3.92 -6.06 2.19
CA PRO A 75 3.98 -4.99 1.19
C PRO A 75 4.10 -5.51 -0.26
N TYR A 76 4.37 -6.79 -0.45
CA TYR A 76 4.53 -7.41 -1.76
C TYR A 76 3.21 -7.92 -2.36
N ILE A 77 2.08 -7.71 -1.69
CA ILE A 77 0.78 -8.26 -2.08
C ILE A 77 0.38 -7.98 -3.53
N LYS A 78 0.76 -6.82 -4.09
CA LYS A 78 0.52 -6.48 -5.50
C LYS A 78 1.06 -7.55 -6.46
N TRP A 79 2.29 -8.02 -6.22
CA TRP A 79 2.94 -9.03 -7.07
C TRP A 79 2.35 -10.41 -6.89
N PHE A 80 2.06 -10.80 -5.64
CA PHE A 80 1.41 -12.08 -5.37
C PHE A 80 0.02 -12.12 -6.00
N LEU A 81 -0.81 -11.10 -5.75
CA LEU A 81 -2.15 -11.02 -6.34
C LEU A 81 -2.11 -11.05 -7.88
N ASP A 82 -1.15 -10.36 -8.52
CA ASP A 82 -1.00 -10.41 -9.98
C ASP A 82 -0.66 -11.81 -10.49
N LYS A 83 0.29 -12.51 -9.86
CA LYS A 83 0.80 -13.78 -10.37
C LYS A 83 -0.04 -14.99 -10.02
N ILE A 84 -0.54 -15.07 -8.79
CA ILE A 84 -1.22 -16.27 -8.29
C ILE A 84 -2.72 -16.07 -8.10
N LYS A 85 -3.22 -14.84 -8.25
CA LYS A 85 -4.65 -14.48 -8.11
C LYS A 85 -5.19 -14.77 -6.69
N PRO A 86 -6.42 -14.35 -6.34
CA PRO A 86 -6.99 -14.61 -5.02
C PRO A 86 -7.00 -16.09 -4.63
N GLU A 87 -7.24 -16.98 -5.59
CA GLU A 87 -7.26 -18.43 -5.37
C GLU A 87 -5.88 -18.96 -4.97
N GLY A 88 -4.82 -18.42 -5.57
CA GLY A 88 -3.44 -18.75 -5.20
C GLY A 88 -3.05 -18.24 -3.83
N LEU A 89 -3.46 -17.00 -3.48
CA LEU A 89 -3.24 -16.45 -2.14
C LEU A 89 -3.83 -17.34 -1.05
N HIS A 90 -5.05 -17.82 -1.24
CA HIS A 90 -5.67 -18.78 -0.32
C HIS A 90 -4.91 -20.11 -0.27
N LYS A 91 -4.48 -20.64 -1.42
CA LYS A 91 -3.69 -21.89 -1.50
C LYS A 91 -2.31 -21.79 -0.85
N MET A 92 -1.70 -20.60 -0.76
CA MET A 92 -0.44 -20.42 -0.02
C MET A 92 -0.57 -20.84 1.44
N LEU A 93 -1.76 -20.72 2.00
CA LEU A 93 -2.01 -21.06 3.39
C LEU A 93 -2.39 -22.52 3.60
N THR A 94 -2.53 -23.37 2.57
CA THR A 94 -3.05 -24.75 2.73
C THR A 94 -2.30 -25.57 3.80
N GLY A 95 -0.98 -25.43 3.91
CA GLY A 95 -0.16 -26.15 4.88
C GLY A 95 -0.14 -25.59 6.31
N TRP A 96 -0.82 -24.49 6.57
CA TRP A 96 -0.85 -23.82 7.87
C TRP A 96 -2.18 -24.06 8.57
N GLU A 97 -2.20 -24.23 9.90
CA GLU A 97 -3.48 -24.26 10.62
C GLU A 97 -4.10 -22.87 10.72
N ASP A 98 -3.28 -21.88 11.05
CA ASP A 98 -3.69 -20.48 11.13
C ASP A 98 -3.93 -19.88 9.74
N LYS A 99 -5.13 -19.33 9.55
CA LYS A 99 -5.58 -18.63 8.32
C LYS A 99 -5.85 -17.15 8.56
N SER A 100 -5.58 -16.66 9.76
CA SER A 100 -5.81 -15.26 10.11
C SER A 100 -4.86 -14.35 9.34
N ALA A 101 -5.37 -13.16 9.04
CA ALA A 101 -4.68 -12.19 8.21
C ALA A 101 -5.09 -10.77 8.58
N GLU A 102 -4.19 -9.82 8.36
CA GLU A 102 -4.43 -8.39 8.56
C GLU A 102 -4.25 -7.65 7.24
N ALA A 103 -5.24 -6.81 6.90
CA ALA A 103 -5.09 -5.81 5.85
C ALA A 103 -4.63 -4.50 6.49
N ILE A 104 -3.43 -4.05 6.13
CA ILE A 104 -2.81 -2.87 6.72
C ILE A 104 -2.76 -1.78 5.64
N CYS A 105 -3.33 -0.62 5.95
CA CYS A 105 -3.21 0.58 5.14
C CYS A 105 -2.30 1.57 5.86
N THR A 106 -1.25 2.04 5.17
CA THR A 106 -0.25 2.94 5.73
C THR A 106 -0.21 4.22 4.91
N PHE A 107 -0.49 5.34 5.57
CA PHE A 107 -0.25 6.67 5.03
C PHE A 107 1.10 7.19 5.51
N ALA A 108 1.89 7.74 4.59
CA ALA A 108 3.12 8.47 4.92
C ALA A 108 3.07 9.86 4.29
N TYR A 109 3.51 10.87 5.04
CA TYR A 109 3.53 12.29 4.67
C TYR A 109 4.89 12.88 5.04
#